data_AF-A0A2S9FS86-F1
#
_entry.id   AF-A0A2S9FS86-F1
#
_cell.length_a   1.000
_cell.length_b   1.000
_cell.length_c   1.000
_cell.angle_alpha   90.00
_cell.angle_beta   90.00
_cell.angle_gamma   90.00
#
_symmetry.space_group_name_H-M   'P 1'
#
loop_
_entity.id
_entity.type
_entity.pdbx_description
1 polymer ?
#
loop_
_entity_poly.entity_id
_entity_poly.type
_entity_poly.pdbx_seq_one_letter_code
_entity_poly.pdbx_strand_id
1 'polypeptide(L)'
;VDAGLARLLGLSRTVAAAIAEDGGVELDGAPAGKSDKLIAGAWLEVRLPEAPAPVENIPVDIEGMTVLYSDDDLVAVDKPPGVAAHATVGWH
;
A
#
# COMPACT_ATOMS: atom_id res chain seq x y z
N VAL A 1 -5.87 17.42 13.65
CA VAL A 1 -6.59 17.08 12.41
C VAL A 1 -6.34 15.62 12.10
N ASP A 2 -5.08 15.20 12.14
CA ASP A 2 -4.62 13.82 11.97
C ASP A 2 -5.47 12.75 12.70
N ALA A 3 -5.76 12.92 13.98
CA ALA A 3 -6.51 11.97 14.79
C ALA A 3 -7.98 11.88 14.35
N GLY A 4 -8.55 13.00 13.92
CA GLY A 4 -9.90 13.05 13.38
C GLY A 4 -9.99 12.38 12.03
N LEU A 5 -9.06 12.71 11.11
CA LEU A 5 -8.96 12.08 9.80
C LEU A 5 -8.73 10.58 9.89
N ALA A 6 -7.82 10.12 10.75
CA ALA A 6 -7.57 8.71 10.97
C ALA A 6 -8.85 7.95 11.36
N ARG A 7 -9.66 8.55 12.25
CA ARG A 7 -10.92 7.96 12.70
C ARG A 7 -12.03 8.02 11.65
N LEU A 8 -12.14 9.12 10.90
CA LEU A 8 -13.19 9.32 9.90
C LEU A 8 -12.97 8.50 8.62
N LEU A 9 -11.71 8.34 8.21
CA LEU A 9 -11.33 7.76 6.92
C LEU A 9 -10.70 6.37 7.05
N GLY A 10 -10.50 5.87 8.27
CA GLY A 10 -9.87 4.56 8.53
C GLY A 10 -8.38 4.53 8.22
N LEU A 11 -7.73 5.69 8.09
CA LEU A 11 -6.30 5.80 7.83
C LEU A 11 -5.48 5.63 9.11
N SER A 12 -4.22 5.24 8.98
CA SER A 12 -3.28 5.36 10.10
C SER A 12 -3.05 6.84 10.45
N ARG A 13 -2.71 7.13 11.72
CA ARG A 13 -2.39 8.50 12.14
C ARG A 13 -1.22 9.11 11.36
N THR A 14 -0.24 8.29 11.00
CA THR A 14 0.93 8.74 10.24
C THR A 14 0.55 9.15 8.83
N VAL A 15 -0.30 8.37 8.15
CA VAL A 15 -0.80 8.72 6.81
C VAL A 15 -1.66 9.98 6.87
N ALA A 16 -2.57 10.10 7.85
CA ALA A 16 -3.39 11.28 8.01
C ALA A 16 -2.57 12.56 8.31
N ALA A 17 -1.49 12.45 9.08
CA ALA A 17 -0.58 13.55 9.34
C ALA A 17 0.16 13.99 8.07
N ALA A 18 0.66 13.03 7.28
CA ALA A 18 1.34 13.32 6.01
C ALA A 18 0.41 14.06 5.03
N ILE A 19 -0.84 13.62 4.86
CA ILE A 19 -1.80 14.31 3.98
C ILE A 19 -1.99 15.77 4.39
N ALA A 20 -2.07 16.07 5.69
CA ALA A 20 -2.19 17.44 6.19
C ALA A 20 -0.89 18.25 6.00
N GLU A 21 0.27 17.64 6.20
CA GLU A 21 1.57 18.28 5.97
C GLU A 21 1.84 18.60 4.49
N ASP A 22 1.35 17.74 3.60
CA ASP A 22 1.44 17.90 2.15
C ASP A 22 0.39 18.88 1.59
N GLY A 23 -0.40 19.54 2.47
CA GLY A 23 -1.42 20.52 2.07
C GLY A 23 -2.70 19.91 1.49
N GLY A 24 -2.92 18.61 1.69
CA GLY A 24 -4.10 17.90 1.22
C GLY A 24 -5.34 18.05 2.09
N VAL A 25 -5.35 18.96 3.06
CA VAL A 25 -6.48 19.15 4.00
C VAL A 25 -6.84 20.62 4.12
N GLU A 26 -8.14 20.91 3.97
CA GLU A 26 -8.69 22.24 4.18
C GLU A 26 -9.89 22.21 5.14
N LEU A 27 -10.03 23.26 5.95
CA LEU A 27 -11.19 23.54 6.79
C LEU A 27 -11.79 24.86 6.34
N ASP A 28 -13.04 24.84 5.87
CA ASP A 28 -13.74 26.01 5.32
C ASP A 28 -12.92 26.73 4.22
N GLY A 29 -12.20 25.96 3.39
CA GLY A 29 -11.35 26.45 2.30
C GLY A 29 -9.99 27.02 2.74
N ALA A 30 -9.63 26.90 4.02
CA ALA A 30 -8.31 27.27 4.52
C ALA A 30 -7.44 26.03 4.78
N PRO A 31 -6.15 26.01 4.38
CA PRO A 31 -5.25 24.89 4.66
C PRO A 31 -5.17 24.59 6.16
N ALA A 32 -5.23 23.31 6.52
CA ALA A 32 -5.16 22.84 7.90
C ALA A 32 -3.95 21.92 8.11
N GLY A 33 -3.12 22.25 9.10
CA GLY A 33 -1.98 21.45 9.50
C GLY A 33 -2.37 20.24 10.35
N LYS A 34 -1.46 19.26 10.47
CA LYS A 34 -1.73 17.98 11.17
C LYS A 34 -2.24 18.17 12.60
N SER A 35 -1.76 19.18 13.32
CA SER A 35 -2.06 19.45 14.73
C SER A 35 -3.28 20.33 14.95
N ASP A 36 -3.90 20.87 13.90
CA ASP A 36 -5.04 21.77 14.04
C ASP A 36 -6.25 21.06 14.64
N LYS A 37 -7.20 21.82 15.19
CA LYS A 37 -8.42 21.23 15.76
C LYS A 37 -9.50 21.16 14.70
N LEU A 38 -10.18 20.02 14.61
CA LEU A 38 -11.43 19.95 13.86
C LEU A 38 -12.50 20.73 14.60
N ILE A 39 -13.18 21.63 13.89
CA ILE A 39 -14.25 22.47 14.42
C ILE A 39 -15.58 21.88 14.00
N ALA A 40 -16.50 21.72 14.94
CA ALA A 40 -17.83 21.21 14.63
C ALA A 40 -18.57 22.17 13.69
N GLY A 41 -19.15 21.63 12.62
CA GLY A 41 -19.87 22.40 11.60
C GLY A 41 -18.98 22.99 10.50
N ALA A 42 -17.65 22.92 10.61
CA ALA A 42 -16.75 23.28 9.53
C ALA A 42 -16.83 22.27 8.38
N TRP A 43 -16.66 22.75 7.15
CA TRP A 43 -16.53 21.92 5.96
C TRP A 43 -15.10 21.41 5.82
N LEU A 44 -14.92 20.09 5.84
CA LEU A 44 -13.62 19.44 5.76
C LEU A 44 -13.42 18.88 4.35
N GLU A 45 -12.44 19.42 3.63
CA GLU A 45 -11.99 18.88 2.34
C GLU A 45 -10.68 18.12 2.51
N VAL A 46 -10.60 16.92 1.92
CA VAL A 46 -9.43 16.05 2.03
C VAL A 46 -9.10 15.46 0.67
N ARG A 47 -7.88 15.73 0.19
CA ARG A 47 -7.32 15.11 -1.01
C ARG A 47 -6.57 13.85 -0.60
N LEU A 48 -7.16 12.69 -0.88
CA LEU A 48 -6.52 11.40 -0.59
C LEU A 48 -5.31 11.18 -1.52
N PRO A 49 -4.25 10.53 -1.02
CA PRO A 49 -3.13 10.12 -1.85
C PRO A 49 -3.59 9.08 -2.88
N GLU A 50 -2.87 9.00 -4.00
CA GLU A 50 -3.08 7.91 -4.94
C GLU A 50 -2.82 6.56 -4.25
N ALA A 51 -3.58 5.55 -4.65
CA ALA A 51 -3.31 4.19 -4.18
C ALA A 51 -1.88 3.80 -4.60
N PRO A 52 -1.13 3.10 -3.74
CA PRO A 52 0.17 2.59 -4.13
C PRO A 52 0.01 1.70 -5.38
N ALA A 53 1.04 1.71 -6.24
CA ALA A 53 1.07 0.83 -7.39
C ALA A 53 0.86 -0.63 -6.94
N PRO A 54 0.12 -1.44 -7.71
CA PRO A 54 0.00 -2.86 -7.42
C PRO A 54 1.38 -3.50 -7.36
N VAL A 55 1.55 -4.49 -6.47
CA VAL A 55 2.81 -5.23 -6.36
C VAL A 55 3.05 -5.94 -7.69
N GLU A 56 4.15 -5.62 -8.35
CA GLU A 56 4.56 -6.29 -9.58
C GLU A 56 5.28 -7.60 -9.24
N ASN A 57 4.81 -8.71 -9.81
CA ASN A 57 5.51 -9.99 -9.75
C ASN A 57 6.33 -10.10 -11.04
N ILE A 58 7.56 -9.57 -11.01
CA ILE A 58 8.46 -9.60 -12.16
C ILE A 58 9.05 -11.02 -12.25
N PRO A 59 8.90 -11.74 -13.37
CA PRO A 59 9.51 -13.05 -13.55
C PRO A 59 11.03 -12.95 -13.42
N VAL A 60 11.62 -13.88 -12.67
CA VAL A 60 13.07 -14.02 -12.52
C VAL A 60 13.45 -15.45 -12.89
N ASP A 61 14.49 -15.60 -13.70
CA ASP A 61 15.05 -16.92 -13.99
C ASP A 61 15.74 -17.47 -12.75
N ILE A 62 15.35 -18.69 -12.35
CA ILE A 62 15.91 -19.37 -11.20
C ILE A 62 16.91 -20.43 -11.69
N GLU A 63 18.18 -20.26 -11.34
CA GLU A 63 19.21 -21.23 -11.67
C GLU A 63 18.89 -22.60 -11.04
N GLY A 64 19.03 -23.66 -11.84
CA GLY A 64 18.75 -25.03 -11.40
C GLY A 64 17.27 -25.41 -11.38
N MET A 65 16.36 -24.51 -11.78
CA MET A 65 14.94 -24.83 -11.93
C MET A 65 14.67 -25.46 -13.30
N THR A 66 14.59 -26.79 -13.35
CA THR A 66 14.41 -27.54 -14.61
C THR A 66 12.99 -28.02 -14.79
N VAL A 67 12.51 -28.08 -16.03
CA VAL A 67 11.20 -28.68 -16.35
C VAL A 67 11.39 -30.18 -16.49
N LEU A 68 10.72 -30.95 -15.62
CA LEU A 68 10.72 -32.41 -15.64
C LEU A 68 9.65 -32.96 -16.59
N TYR A 69 8.52 -32.26 -16.70
CA TYR A 69 7.39 -32.63 -17.55
C TYR A 69 6.57 -31.38 -17.90
N SER A 70 6.00 -31.33 -19.11
CA SER A 70 5.05 -30.31 -19.52
C SER A 70 4.11 -30.87 -20.58
N ASP A 71 2.82 -30.63 -20.41
CA ASP A 71 1.79 -30.80 -21.44
C ASP A 71 0.90 -29.56 -21.50
N ASP A 72 -0.25 -29.67 -22.18
CA ASP A 72 -1.21 -28.56 -22.35
C ASP A 72 -1.95 -28.19 -21.05
N ASP A 73 -1.95 -29.07 -20.05
CA ASP A 73 -2.73 -28.94 -18.82
C ASP A 73 -1.85 -28.72 -17.57
N LEU A 74 -0.63 -29.26 -17.55
CA LEU A 74 0.24 -29.25 -16.37
C LEU A 74 1.74 -29.20 -16.68
N VAL A 75 2.49 -28.64 -15.71
CA VAL A 75 3.95 -28.61 -15.70
C VAL A 75 4.47 -29.15 -14.37
N ALA A 76 5.51 -29.98 -14.43
CA ALA A 76 6.27 -30.42 -13.27
C ALA A 76 7.70 -29.88 -13.36
N VAL A 77 8.18 -29.28 -12.29
CA VAL A 77 9.50 -28.64 -12.22
C VAL A 77 10.32 -29.22 -11.07
N ASP A 78 11.62 -29.38 -11.30
CA ASP A 78 12.57 -29.67 -10.23
C ASP A 78 12.96 -28.36 -9.56
N LYS A 79 12.34 -28.09 -8.41
CA LYS A 79 12.52 -26.85 -7.68
C LYS A 79 13.74 -26.95 -6.75
N PRO A 80 14.78 -26.12 -6.90
CA PRO A 80 15.95 -26.21 -6.06
C PRO A 80 15.64 -25.89 -4.58
N PRO A 81 16.51 -26.36 -3.65
CA PRO A 81 16.41 -26.01 -2.24
C PRO A 81 16.47 -24.49 -2.04
N GLY A 82 15.69 -23.97 -1.10
CA GLY A 82 15.70 -22.53 -0.79
C GLY A 82 14.92 -21.65 -1.77
N VAL A 83 14.12 -22.22 -2.70
CA VAL A 83 13.17 -21.46 -3.52
C VAL A 83 11.75 -21.67 -3.00
N ALA A 84 11.03 -20.58 -2.72
CA ALA A 84 9.63 -20.64 -2.28
C ALA A 84 8.68 -20.90 -3.46
N ALA A 85 7.63 -21.69 -3.22
CA ALA A 85 6.59 -21.94 -4.23
C ALA A 85 5.56 -20.79 -4.34
N HIS A 86 5.44 -19.97 -3.29
CA HIS A 86 4.55 -18.82 -3.25
C HIS A 86 5.20 -17.71 -2.42
N ALA A 87 5.04 -16.46 -2.84
CA ALA A 87 5.55 -15.31 -2.11
C ALA A 87 4.91 -15.24 -0.72
N THR A 88 5.74 -15.05 0.31
CA THR A 88 5.31 -14.89 1.71
C THR A 88 6.11 -13.78 2.39
N VAL A 89 5.54 -13.19 3.43
CA VAL A 89 6.21 -12.18 4.26
C VAL A 89 7.49 -12.76 4.88
N GLY A 90 8.63 -12.09 4.67
CA GLY A 90 9.93 -12.47 5.24
C GLY A 90 10.86 -13.27 4.33
N TRP A 91 10.49 -13.48 3.06
CA TRP A 91 11.35 -14.06 2.04
C TRP A 91 11.82 -12.96 1.08
N HIS A 92 13.12 -12.68 1.05
CA HIS A 92 13.81 -11.72 0.18
C HIS A 92 15.03 -12.36 -0.44
#